data_AF-A0A0W7W6K7-F1
#
_entry.id   AF-A0A0W7W6K7-F1
#
_cell.length_a   1.000
_cell.length_b   1.000
_cell.length_c   1.000
_cell.angle_alpha   90.00
_cell.angle_beta   90.00
_cell.angle_gamma   90.00
#
_symmetry.space_group_name_H-M   'P 1'
#
loop_
_entity.id
_entity.type
_entity.pdbx_description
1 polymer ?
#
loop_
_entity_poly.entity_id
_entity_poly.type
_entity_poly.pdbx_seq_one_letter_code
_entity_poly.pdbx_strand_id
1 'polypeptide(L)'
;MNYRNDSTGEEFEDEDDYLRSLKQDDSYFFSYDYEYIADRFGDKDDDVTLETATLNLTVTWDDSPAPGYTVSYSVDSPTPIPNDWTGDADQIFDDLWPRVTSDLDSEGIGSELYKDWPV
;
A
#
# COMPACT_ATOMS: atom_id res chain seq x y z
N MET A 1 4.93 -26.66 -13.96
CA MET A 1 6.13 -25.80 -13.95
C MET A 1 6.71 -25.96 -12.57
N ASN A 2 8.04 -25.99 -12.41
CA ASN A 2 8.63 -26.05 -11.08
C ASN A 2 9.05 -24.63 -10.71
N TYR A 3 8.65 -24.21 -9.52
CA TYR A 3 9.03 -22.95 -8.92
C TYR A 3 10.25 -23.19 -8.02
N ARG A 4 11.13 -22.21 -7.90
CA ARG A 4 12.34 -22.34 -7.08
C ARG A 4 12.53 -21.10 -6.26
N ASN A 5 12.66 -21.27 -4.95
CA ASN A 5 13.07 -20.19 -4.07
C ASN A 5 14.58 -19.96 -4.26
N ASP A 6 14.97 -18.83 -4.85
CA ASP A 6 16.39 -18.51 -5.10
C ASP A 6 17.19 -18.28 -3.80
N SER A 7 16.51 -17.98 -2.69
CA SER A 7 17.16 -17.76 -1.39
C SER A 7 17.46 -19.06 -0.65
N THR A 8 16.55 -20.05 -0.69
CA THR A 8 16.74 -21.34 0.00
C THR A 8 17.22 -22.47 -0.91
N GLY A 9 17.00 -22.34 -2.22
CA GLY A 9 17.27 -23.35 -3.22
C GLY A 9 16.22 -24.46 -3.30
N GLU A 10 15.13 -24.38 -2.53
CA GLU A 10 14.05 -25.35 -2.55
C GLU A 10 13.21 -25.24 -3.84
N GLU A 11 12.77 -26.39 -4.33
CA GLU A 11 11.93 -26.52 -5.52
C GLU A 11 10.51 -26.92 -5.12
N PHE A 12 9.52 -26.28 -5.73
CA PHE A 12 8.10 -26.48 -5.46
C PHE A 12 7.37 -26.81 -6.76
N GLU A 13 6.47 -27.80 -6.71
CA GLU A 13 5.60 -28.14 -7.84
C GLU A 13 4.33 -27.27 -7.87
N ASP A 14 3.99 -26.71 -6.71
CA ASP A 14 2.82 -25.89 -6.44
C ASP A 14 3.23 -24.42 -6.25
N GLU A 15 2.47 -23.52 -6.86
CA GLU A 15 2.73 -22.08 -6.80
C GLU A 15 2.45 -21.51 -5.41
N ASP A 16 1.41 -22.00 -4.73
CA ASP A 16 1.04 -21.52 -3.41
C ASP A 16 2.12 -21.87 -2.39
N ASP A 17 2.68 -23.08 -2.46
CA ASP A 17 3.81 -23.49 -1.62
C ASP A 17 5.08 -22.66 -1.90
N TYR A 18 5.33 -22.30 -3.17
CA TYR A 18 6.42 -21.39 -3.52
C TYR A 18 6.20 -19.98 -2.93
N LEU A 19 5.00 -19.39 -3.09
CA LEU A 19 4.69 -18.06 -2.56
C LEU A 19 4.80 -18.03 -1.01
N ARG A 20 4.35 -19.08 -0.32
CA ARG A 20 4.53 -19.23 1.14
C ARG A 20 6.01 -19.28 1.54
N SER A 21 6.88 -19.82 0.70
CA SER A 21 8.32 -19.87 0.97
C SER A 21 8.99 -18.49 0.87
N LEU A 22 8.39 -17.54 0.15
CA LEU A 22 8.87 -16.16 0.03
C LEU A 22 8.34 -15.25 1.15
N LYS A 23 7.32 -15.69 1.88
CA LYS A 23 6.77 -14.93 3.00
C LYS A 23 7.84 -14.67 4.05
N GLN A 24 8.01 -13.41 4.42
CA GLN A 24 8.94 -12.98 5.46
C GLN A 24 8.27 -12.73 6.81
N ASP A 25 7.07 -12.11 6.82
CA ASP A 25 6.33 -11.80 8.05
C ASP A 25 4.82 -11.93 7.82
N ASP A 26 4.03 -11.91 8.91
CA ASP A 26 2.58 -11.96 8.86
C ASP A 26 1.96 -10.58 8.57
N SER A 27 2.60 -9.50 9.01
CA SER A 27 2.05 -8.14 8.83
C SER A 27 3.11 -7.03 8.82
N TYR A 28 2.89 -6.03 7.98
CA TYR A 28 3.69 -4.81 7.92
C TYR A 28 2.81 -3.58 8.11
N PHE A 29 3.37 -2.56 8.76
CA PHE A 29 2.70 -1.29 9.00
C PHE A 29 3.54 -0.16 8.46
N PHE A 30 2.95 0.65 7.59
CA PHE A 30 3.55 1.85 7.02
C PHE A 30 2.66 3.06 7.31
N SER A 31 3.29 4.21 7.52
CA SER A 31 2.59 5.48 7.69
C SER A 31 3.21 6.50 6.75
N TYR A 32 2.37 7.12 5.93
CA TYR A 32 2.78 8.12 4.95
C TYR A 32 2.10 9.44 5.26
N ASP A 33 2.92 10.44 5.59
CA ASP A 33 2.44 11.81 5.71
C ASP A 33 2.34 12.45 4.33
N TYR A 34 1.23 13.14 4.09
CA TYR A 34 0.99 13.90 2.86
C TYR A 34 0.29 15.24 3.18
N GLU A 35 0.50 16.21 2.29
CA GLU A 35 -0.10 17.54 2.41
C GLU A 35 -1.37 17.61 1.56
N TYR A 36 -2.42 18.23 2.12
CA TYR A 36 -3.68 18.46 1.42
C TYR A 36 -4.17 19.90 1.62
N ILE A 37 -5.04 20.36 0.72
CA ILE A 37 -5.68 21.67 0.82
C ILE A 37 -6.92 21.54 1.71
N ALA A 38 -6.87 22.10 2.92
CA ALA A 38 -7.93 22.02 3.91
C ALA A 38 -9.01 23.09 3.74
N ASP A 39 -8.62 24.30 3.36
CA ASP A 39 -9.54 25.42 3.15
C ASP A 39 -9.00 26.37 2.07
N ARG A 40 -9.91 27.04 1.37
CA ARG A 40 -9.60 28.12 0.44
C ARG A 40 -10.42 29.35 0.83
N PHE A 41 -9.73 30.42 1.20
CA PHE A 41 -10.38 31.63 1.70
C PHE A 41 -10.41 32.78 0.66
N GLY A 42 -10.01 32.55 -0.60
CA GLY A 42 -9.95 33.59 -1.64
C GLY A 42 -10.03 33.08 -3.10
N ASP A 43 -10.25 34.00 -4.04
CA ASP A 43 -10.38 33.71 -5.49
C ASP A 43 -9.04 33.42 -6.20
N LYS A 44 -7.89 33.52 -5.52
CA LYS A 44 -6.57 33.18 -6.10
C LYS A 44 -6.17 31.75 -5.76
N ASP A 45 -5.32 31.16 -6.59
CA ASP A 45 -4.81 29.80 -6.40
C ASP A 45 -3.93 29.67 -5.13
N ASP A 46 -3.32 30.76 -4.65
CA ASP A 46 -2.45 30.75 -3.47
C ASP A 46 -3.19 30.99 -2.14
N ASP A 47 -4.49 31.27 -2.14
CA ASP A 47 -5.28 31.55 -0.92
C ASP A 47 -5.79 30.24 -0.29
N VAL A 48 -4.88 29.29 -0.07
CA VAL A 48 -5.16 27.95 0.46
C VAL A 48 -4.51 27.71 1.81
N THR A 49 -5.18 26.97 2.69
CA THR A 49 -4.61 26.42 3.92
C THR A 49 -4.20 25.00 3.64
N LEU A 50 -2.90 24.72 3.79
CA LEU A 50 -2.37 23.37 3.73
C LEU A 50 -2.40 22.76 5.13
N GLU A 51 -2.87 21.52 5.21
CA GLU A 51 -2.75 20.68 6.39
C GLU A 51 -2.07 19.37 6.03
N THR A 52 -1.57 18.67 7.05
CA THR A 52 -0.93 17.37 6.89
C THR A 52 -1.85 16.30 7.41
N ALA A 53 -1.96 15.22 6.65
CA ALA A 53 -2.66 14.02 7.05
C ALA A 53 -1.75 12.80 6.91
N THR A 54 -2.12 11.73 7.59
CA THR A 54 -1.36 10.49 7.62
C THR A 54 -2.22 9.37 7.04
N LEU A 55 -1.70 8.73 5.99
CA LEU A 55 -2.22 7.47 5.46
C LEU A 55 -1.53 6.33 6.20
N ASN A 56 -2.30 5.55 6.94
CA ASN A 56 -1.85 4.33 7.58
C ASN A 56 -2.15 3.15 6.67
N LEU A 57 -1.11 2.39 6.35
CA LEU A 57 -1.18 1.24 5.46
C LEU A 57 -0.78 -0.01 6.23
N THR A 58 -1.66 -1.00 6.24
CA THR A 58 -1.43 -2.31 6.84
C THR A 58 -1.39 -3.35 5.74
N VAL A 59 -0.27 -4.06 5.66
CA VAL A 59 -0.09 -5.21 4.77
C VAL A 59 -0.24 -6.45 5.62
N THR A 60 -1.14 -7.36 5.26
CA THR A 60 -1.37 -8.60 6.01
C THR A 60 -1.32 -9.80 5.09
N TRP A 61 -0.58 -10.83 5.49
CA TRP A 61 -0.58 -12.10 4.79
C TRP A 61 -1.93 -12.80 4.93
N ASP A 62 -2.51 -13.19 3.79
CA ASP A 62 -3.75 -13.94 3.73
C ASP A 62 -3.56 -15.20 2.90
N ASP A 63 -3.75 -16.35 3.54
CA ASP A 63 -3.45 -17.67 2.97
C ASP A 63 -4.66 -18.27 2.20
N SER A 64 -5.80 -17.58 2.13
CA SER A 64 -7.06 -18.15 1.66
C SER A 64 -7.79 -17.26 0.64
N PRO A 65 -8.09 -17.69 -0.60
CA PRO A 65 -7.92 -19.05 -1.16
C PRO A 65 -6.53 -19.32 -1.73
N ALA A 66 -5.76 -18.29 -2.07
CA ALA A 66 -4.36 -18.36 -2.51
C ALA A 66 -3.51 -17.50 -1.57
N PRO A 67 -2.25 -17.88 -1.28
CA PRO A 67 -1.34 -17.12 -0.44
C PRO A 67 -0.92 -15.81 -1.09
N GLY A 68 -0.91 -14.74 -0.29
CA GLY A 68 -0.36 -13.46 -0.69
C GLY A 68 -0.65 -12.39 0.36
N TYR A 69 -0.01 -11.23 0.18
CA TYR A 69 -0.28 -10.05 0.97
C TYR A 69 -1.49 -9.29 0.41
N THR A 70 -2.33 -8.88 1.36
CA THR A 70 -3.45 -7.96 1.15
C THR A 70 -3.12 -6.64 1.80
N VAL A 71 -3.55 -5.54 1.21
CA VAL A 71 -3.35 -4.21 1.80
C VAL A 71 -4.68 -3.63 2.20
N SER A 72 -4.68 -3.09 3.40
CA SER A 72 -5.75 -2.25 3.92
C SER A 72 -5.13 -0.91 4.27
N TYR A 73 -5.79 0.18 3.90
CA TYR A 73 -5.34 1.52 4.22
C TYR A 73 -6.45 2.32 4.89
N SER A 74 -6.05 3.28 5.72
CA SER A 74 -6.95 4.24 6.36
C SER A 74 -6.27 5.59 6.45
N VAL A 75 -7.05 6.66 6.33
CA VAL A 75 -6.56 8.02 6.55
C VAL A 75 -7.00 8.48 7.92
N ASP A 76 -6.08 9.03 8.71
CA ASP A 76 -6.40 9.60 10.02
C ASP A 76 -7.34 10.81 9.87
N SER A 77 -8.40 10.88 10.67
CA SER A 77 -9.34 12.01 10.68
C SER A 77 -8.85 13.08 11.67
N PRO A 78 -8.88 14.38 11.32
CA PRO A 78 -10.04 15.03 10.73
C PRO A 78 -9.88 15.41 9.24
N THR A 79 -9.01 14.73 8.50
CA THR A 79 -8.81 15.02 7.07
C THR A 79 -10.15 15.06 6.33
N PRO A 80 -10.62 16.24 5.86
CA PRO A 80 -11.84 16.35 5.06
C PRO A 80 -11.55 15.82 3.66
N ILE A 81 -11.48 14.50 3.59
CA ILE A 81 -11.55 13.72 2.37
C ILE A 81 -12.99 13.22 2.25
N PRO A 82 -13.64 13.39 1.10
CA PRO A 82 -13.19 14.10 -0.10
C PRO A 82 -13.41 15.62 -0.05
N ASN A 83 -12.52 16.37 -0.70
CA ASN A 83 -12.78 17.72 -1.18
C ASN A 83 -12.43 17.84 -2.66
N ASP A 84 -12.97 18.84 -3.34
CA ASP A 84 -12.83 19.04 -4.80
C ASP A 84 -11.37 19.09 -5.32
N TRP A 85 -10.37 19.16 -4.45
CA TRP A 85 -8.95 19.34 -4.80
C TRP A 85 -8.02 18.21 -4.36
N THR A 86 -8.39 17.45 -3.32
CA THR A 86 -7.54 16.37 -2.76
C THR A 86 -7.99 14.99 -3.22
N GLY A 87 -9.23 14.85 -3.69
CA GLY A 87 -9.81 13.55 -4.05
C GLY A 87 -10.22 12.75 -2.82
N ASP A 88 -10.63 11.49 -3.05
CA ASP A 88 -10.96 10.50 -2.02
C ASP A 88 -9.72 9.75 -1.52
N ALA A 89 -9.87 8.93 -0.48
CA ALA A 89 -8.76 8.15 0.10
C ALA A 89 -8.10 7.20 -0.92
N ASP A 90 -8.88 6.66 -1.86
CA ASP A 90 -8.37 5.87 -3.00
C ASP A 90 -7.41 6.67 -3.89
N GLN A 91 -7.73 7.95 -4.16
CA GLN A 91 -6.88 8.80 -5.00
C GLN A 91 -5.56 9.14 -4.30
N ILE A 92 -5.61 9.43 -3.00
CA ILE A 92 -4.41 9.65 -2.18
C ILE A 92 -3.54 8.39 -2.12
N PHE A 93 -4.17 7.22 -1.98
CA PHE A 93 -3.47 5.94 -2.00
C PHE A 93 -2.78 5.70 -3.35
N ASP A 94 -3.45 5.98 -4.47
CA ASP A 94 -2.89 5.88 -5.82
C ASP A 94 -1.68 6.81 -6.02
N ASP A 95 -1.77 8.06 -5.58
CA ASP A 95 -0.66 9.02 -5.63
C ASP A 95 0.57 8.58 -4.80
N LEU A 96 0.34 7.93 -3.66
CA LEU A 96 1.39 7.40 -2.79
C LEU A 96 1.91 6.03 -3.23
N TRP A 97 1.25 5.37 -4.18
CA TRP A 97 1.53 4.00 -4.61
C TRP A 97 2.99 3.75 -5.06
N PRO A 98 3.64 4.64 -5.83
CA PRO A 98 5.04 4.46 -6.21
C PRO A 98 5.98 4.41 -5.00
N ARG A 99 5.62 5.11 -3.91
CA ARG A 99 6.39 5.10 -2.67
C ARG A 99 6.13 3.83 -1.87
N VAL A 100 4.86 3.43 -1.77
CA VAL A 100 4.46 2.18 -1.11
C VAL A 100 5.18 0.98 -1.73
N THR A 101 5.12 0.83 -3.05
CA THR A 101 5.77 -0.30 -3.75
C THR A 101 7.28 -0.31 -3.57
N SER A 102 7.93 0.86 -3.52
CA SER A 102 9.36 0.95 -3.23
C SER A 102 9.70 0.50 -1.81
N ASP A 103 8.87 0.84 -0.82
CA ASP A 103 9.09 0.40 0.57
C ASP A 103 8.83 -1.10 0.72
N LEU A 104 7.82 -1.65 0.03
CA LEU A 104 7.56 -3.10 0.00
C LEU A 104 8.68 -3.89 -0.68
N ASP A 105 9.23 -3.38 -1.78
CA ASP A 105 10.40 -3.99 -2.45
C ASP A 105 11.62 -3.99 -1.52
N SER A 106 11.82 -2.93 -0.74
CA SER A 106 12.89 -2.86 0.27
C SER A 106 12.72 -3.89 1.39
N GLU A 107 11.49 -4.24 1.75
CA GLU A 107 11.18 -5.34 2.68
C GLU A 107 11.26 -6.71 1.98
N GLY A 108 11.61 -6.77 0.69
CA GLY A 108 11.67 -7.99 -0.11
C GLY A 108 10.30 -8.58 -0.44
N ILE A 109 9.25 -7.77 -0.41
CA ILE A 109 7.89 -8.15 -0.78
C ILE A 109 7.69 -7.79 -2.26
N GLY A 110 8.10 -8.71 -3.13
CA GLY A 110 7.98 -8.59 -4.57
C GLY A 110 6.55 -8.74 -5.08
N SER A 111 6.33 -8.37 -6.35
CA SER A 111 4.99 -8.25 -6.91
C SER A 111 4.20 -9.51 -7.17
N GLU A 112 4.88 -10.64 -7.12
CA GLU A 112 4.26 -11.96 -7.12
C GLU A 112 3.47 -12.26 -5.84
N LEU A 113 3.76 -11.57 -4.73
CA LEU A 113 3.10 -11.80 -3.45
C LEU A 113 1.85 -10.92 -3.25
N TYR A 114 1.36 -10.25 -4.29
CA TYR A 114 0.28 -9.27 -4.19
C TYR A 114 -1.08 -9.89 -4.56
N LYS A 115 -2.07 -9.84 -3.66
CA LYS A 115 -3.33 -10.59 -3.83
C LYS A 115 -4.56 -9.77 -4.22
N ASP A 116 -4.77 -8.62 -3.59
CA ASP A 116 -5.97 -7.80 -3.74
C ASP A 116 -5.56 -6.34 -3.66
N TRP A 117 -5.02 -5.81 -4.76
CA TRP A 117 -4.69 -4.40 -4.86
C TRP A 117 -5.63 -3.67 -5.79
N PRO A 118 -6.11 -2.47 -5.39
CA PRO A 118 -6.79 -1.58 -6.31
C PRO A 118 -5.76 -1.13 -7.34
N VAL A 119 -5.90 -1.60 -8.59
CA VAL A 119 -5.20 -1.11 -9.79
C VAL A 119 -6.25 -0.70 -10.81
#